data_AF-A0A1G5BNQ5-F1
#
_entry.id   AF-A0A1G5BNQ5-F1
#
_cell.length_a   1.000
_cell.length_b   1.000
_cell.length_c   1.000
_cell.angle_alpha   90.00
_cell.angle_beta   90.00
_cell.angle_gamma   90.00
#
_symmetry.space_group_name_H-M   'P 1'
#
loop_
_entity.id
_entity.type
_entity.pdbx_description
1 polymer ?
#
loop_
_entity_poly.entity_id
_entity_poly.type
_entity_poly.pdbx_seq_one_letter_code
_entity_poly.pdbx_strand_id
1 'polypeptide(L)'
;MPREVTDPDGITWTCIQAFSGLGKNPEKMEAARVDGEADAFQVVCTPSGGAQSVRIELPGDWEQGYSDEQLLKTIQAQLAQNP
;
A
#
# COMPACT_ATOMS: atom_id res chain seq x y z
N MET A 1 -1.38 10.62 -2.05
CA MET A 1 -1.11 11.41 -0.81
C MET A 1 -0.90 10.43 0.35
N PRO A 2 -0.31 10.77 1.51
CA PRO A 2 -0.35 9.86 2.66
C PRO A 2 -1.81 9.68 3.13
N ARG A 3 -2.26 8.42 3.30
CA ARG A 3 -3.53 8.07 3.92
C ARG A 3 -3.27 7.66 5.36
N GLU A 4 -4.01 8.24 6.29
CA GLU A 4 -3.91 7.92 7.71
C GLU A 4 -5.12 7.09 8.14
N VAL A 5 -4.87 5.92 8.72
CA VAL A 5 -5.91 5.02 9.24
C VAL A 5 -5.60 4.64 10.67
N THR A 6 -6.60 4.60 11.55
CA THR A 6 -6.39 4.24 12.95
C THR A 6 -6.97 2.86 13.22
N ASP A 7 -6.14 1.96 13.72
CA ASP A 7 -6.50 0.61 14.11
C ASP A 7 -7.33 0.61 15.41
N PRO A 8 -8.21 -0.40 15.66
CA PRO A 8 -8.89 -0.58 16.96
C PRO A 8 -7.98 -0.58 18.18
N ASP A 9 -6.70 -0.95 18.06
CA ASP A 9 -5.70 -0.86 19.13
C ASP A 9 -5.24 0.60 19.42
N GLY A 10 -5.75 1.59 18.68
CA GLY A 10 -5.40 3.00 18.81
C GLY A 10 -4.10 3.39 18.08
N ILE A 11 -3.57 2.50 17.22
CA ILE A 11 -2.36 2.75 16.43
C ILE A 11 -2.75 3.47 15.14
N THR A 12 -2.21 4.67 14.92
CA THR A 12 -2.38 5.39 13.66
C THR A 12 -1.34 4.92 12.65
N TRP A 13 -1.79 4.42 11.51
CA TRP A 13 -0.97 3.97 10.40
C TRP A 13 -0.99 5.02 9.30
N THR A 14 0.19 5.51 8.94
CA THR A 14 0.39 6.37 7.78
C THR A 14 0.81 5.51 6.59
N CYS A 15 -0.12 5.29 5.67
CA CYS A 15 0.08 4.55 4.44
C CYS A 15 0.39 5.49 3.28
N ILE A 16 1.58 5.33 2.72
CA ILE A 16 2.06 6.08 1.57
C ILE A 16 2.27 5.13 0.42
N GLN A 17 1.78 5.50 -0.76
CA GLN A 17 2.16 4.82 -1.99
C GLN A 17 3.67 4.98 -2.18
N ALA A 18 4.41 3.89 -2.04
CA ALA A 18 5.79 3.85 -2.44
C ALA A 18 5.81 3.83 -3.96
N PHE A 19 6.28 4.91 -4.57
CA PHE A 19 6.69 4.94 -5.97
C PHE A 19 7.93 4.05 -6.16
N SER A 20 7.82 2.76 -5.86
CA SER A 20 8.84 1.78 -6.17
C SER A 20 8.75 1.45 -7.65
N GLY A 21 9.51 2.17 -8.46
CA GLY A 21 10.05 1.59 -9.70
C GLY A 21 9.21 1.67 -10.97
N LEU A 22 8.20 2.54 -11.07
CA LEU A 22 7.89 3.08 -12.40
C LEU A 22 9.03 4.04 -12.74
N GLY A 23 10.08 3.49 -13.36
CA GLY A 23 11.11 4.29 -14.02
C GLY A 23 10.41 5.38 -14.82
N LYS A 24 10.89 6.62 -14.68
CA LYS A 24 10.35 7.86 -15.27
C LYS A 24 10.33 7.82 -16.82
N ASN A 25 9.64 6.87 -17.42
CA ASN A 25 9.50 6.69 -18.85
C ASN A 25 8.00 6.55 -19.15
N PRO A 26 7.32 7.63 -19.58
CA PRO A 26 5.91 7.57 -19.97
C PRO A 26 5.66 6.57 -21.10
N GLU A 27 6.68 6.19 -21.88
CA GLU A 27 6.59 5.16 -22.93
C GLU A 27 6.51 3.72 -22.40
N LYS A 28 6.96 3.44 -21.17
CA LYS A 28 6.84 2.08 -20.57
C LYS A 28 5.53 1.86 -19.81
N MET A 29 4.80 2.93 -19.49
CA MET A 29 3.45 2.82 -18.93
C MET A 29 2.46 2.19 -19.92
N GLU A 30 2.65 2.38 -21.23
CA GLU A 30 1.84 1.73 -22.26
C GLU A 30 2.23 0.26 -22.49
N ALA A 31 3.52 -0.09 -22.32
CA ALA A 31 4.01 -1.46 -22.54
C ALA A 31 3.69 -2.42 -21.37
N ALA A 32 3.57 -1.91 -20.14
CA ALA A 32 3.09 -2.71 -19.00
C ALA A 32 1.58 -3.00 -19.07
N ARG A 33 0.85 -2.28 -19.92
CA ARG A 33 -0.60 -2.43 -20.11
C ARG A 33 -0.96 -3.63 -21.01
N VAL A 34 0.04 -4.24 -21.67
CA VAL A 34 -0.18 -5.27 -22.71
C VAL A 34 -0.20 -6.71 -22.15
N ASP A 35 0.25 -6.94 -20.93
CA ASP A 35 0.30 -8.29 -20.34
C ASP A 35 -0.35 -8.30 -18.94
N GLY A 36 -1.67 -8.11 -18.88
CA GLY A 36 -2.60 -8.72 -17.90
C GLY A 36 -2.31 -8.72 -16.38
N GLU A 37 -1.24 -8.11 -15.89
CA GLU A 37 -0.88 -8.06 -14.47
C GLU A 37 -1.45 -6.79 -13.87
N ALA A 38 -2.35 -7.00 -12.91
CA ALA A 38 -3.16 -6.00 -12.27
C ALA A 38 -2.34 -4.76 -11.91
N ASP A 39 -2.86 -3.59 -12.30
CA ASP A 39 -2.39 -2.26 -11.90
C ASP A 39 -2.33 -2.23 -10.37
N ALA A 40 -1.21 -2.63 -9.77
CA ALA A 40 -1.06 -2.79 -8.33
C ALA A 40 0.11 -1.93 -7.86
N PHE A 41 -0.14 -1.17 -6.81
CA PHE A 41 0.81 -0.26 -6.22
C PHE A 41 1.37 -0.80 -4.93
N GLN A 42 2.66 -0.59 -4.78
CA GLN A 42 3.37 -0.82 -3.53
C GLN A 42 3.03 0.31 -2.55
N VAL A 43 2.46 -0.05 -1.41
CA VAL A 43 2.06 0.89 -0.35
C VAL A 43 2.82 0.54 0.92
N VAL A 44 3.47 1.53 1.51
CA VAL A 44 4.20 1.39 2.77
C VAL A 44 3.39 2.04 3.86
N CYS A 45 2.99 1.23 4.85
CA CYS A 45 2.25 1.66 6.02
C CYS A 45 3.17 1.69 7.24
N THR A 46 3.30 2.87 7.84
CA THR A 46 4.15 3.09 9.01
C THR A 46 3.27 3.45 10.22
N PRO A 47 3.41 2.73 11.35
CA PRO A 47 2.65 3.01 12.56
C PRO A 47 3.24 4.20 13.32
N SER A 48 2.40 5.00 13.96
CA SER A 48 2.76 6.21 14.72
C SER A 48 3.56 5.94 16.00
N GLY A 49 3.74 4.68 16.39
CA GLY A 49 4.45 4.25 17.60
C GLY A 49 5.90 3.80 17.40
N GLY A 50 6.50 3.99 16.22
CA GLY A 50 7.86 3.55 15.93
C GLY A 50 8.02 2.03 15.75
N ALA A 51 6.90 1.31 15.60
CA ALA A 51 6.89 -0.09 15.22
C ALA A 51 7.27 -0.29 13.74
N GLN A 52 7.50 -1.54 13.34
CA GLN A 52 7.98 -1.89 12.01
C GLN A 52 6.99 -1.44 10.92
N SER A 53 7.50 -0.68 9.94
CA SER A 53 6.75 -0.35 8.73
C SER A 53 6.50 -1.63 7.92
N VAL A 54 5.30 -1.78 7.39
CA VAL A 54 4.98 -2.87 6.46
C VAL A 54 4.83 -2.35 5.04
N ARG A 55 5.19 -3.21 4.10
CA ARG A 55 5.00 -2.99 2.68
C ARG A 55 3.97 -3.99 2.19
N ILE A 56 2.89 -3.46 1.64
CA ILE A 56 1.76 -4.22 1.12
C ILE A 56 1.52 -3.82 -0.33
N GLU A 57 1.02 -4.76 -1.12
CA GLU A 57 0.63 -4.51 -2.50
C GLU A 57 -0.88 -4.35 -2.57
N LEU A 58 -1.32 -3.22 -3.13
CA LEU A 58 -2.72 -2.83 -3.21
C LEU A 58 -3.11 -2.52 -4.65
N PRO A 59 -4.39 -2.70 -5.04
CA PRO A 59 -4.84 -2.39 -6.40
C PRO A 59 -4.70 -0.90 -6.73
N GLY A 60 -4.73 -0.57 -8.01
CA GLY A 60 -4.48 0.76 -8.56
C GLY A 60 -5.42 1.82 -7.99
N ASP A 61 -6.65 1.39 -7.77
CA ASP A 61 -7.75 2.18 -7.21
C ASP A 61 -7.79 2.17 -5.68
N TRP A 62 -6.74 1.71 -4.97
CA TRP A 62 -6.83 1.51 -3.52
C TRP A 62 -7.15 2.78 -2.73
N GLU A 63 -6.78 3.96 -3.26
CA GLU A 63 -7.11 5.24 -2.65
C GLU A 63 -8.63 5.48 -2.61
N GLN A 64 -9.39 4.95 -3.58
CA GLN A 64 -10.85 5.17 -3.71
C GLN A 64 -11.67 3.92 -3.38
N GLY A 65 -11.22 2.74 -3.81
CA GLY A 65 -11.92 1.47 -3.67
C GLY A 65 -11.53 0.63 -2.46
N TYR A 66 -10.44 0.97 -1.75
CA TYR A 66 -10.02 0.23 -0.55
C TYR A 66 -10.51 0.93 0.71
N SER A 67 -11.27 0.21 1.54
CA SER A 67 -11.71 0.72 2.84
C SER A 67 -10.58 0.65 3.88
N ASP A 68 -10.65 1.50 4.90
CA ASP A 68 -9.65 1.57 5.97
C ASP A 68 -9.57 0.23 6.73
N GLU A 69 -10.72 -0.44 6.95
CA GLU A 69 -10.78 -1.77 7.57
C GLU A 69 -10.04 -2.84 6.76
N GLN A 70 -10.14 -2.78 5.43
CA GLN A 70 -9.44 -3.72 4.55
C GLN A 70 -7.93 -3.43 4.57
N LEU A 71 -7.56 -2.14 4.56
CA LEU A 71 -6.18 -1.69 4.66
C LEU A 71 -5.53 -2.24 5.93
N LEU A 72 -6.21 -2.05 7.07
CA LEU A 72 -5.77 -2.54 8.38
C LEU A 72 -5.65 -4.06 8.41
N LYS A 73 -6.63 -4.80 7.87
CA LYS A 73 -6.52 -6.27 7.76
C LYS A 73 -5.29 -6.70 6.96
N THR A 74 -5.01 -6.04 5.85
CA THR A 74 -3.84 -6.36 5.02
C THR A 74 -2.53 -6.04 5.74
N ILE A 75 -2.46 -4.91 6.45
CA ILE A 75 -1.33 -4.53 7.32
C ILE A 75 -1.09 -5.60 8.39
N GLN A 76 -2.14 -6.00 9.12
CA GLN A 76 -2.05 -7.01 10.18
C GLN A 76 -1.64 -8.38 9.63
N ALA A 77 -2.19 -8.79 8.48
CA ALA A 77 -1.81 -10.03 7.80
C ALA A 77 -0.35 -10.02 7.35
N GLN A 78 0.18 -8.87 6.94
CA GLN A 78 1.58 -8.72 6.55
C GLN A 78 2.52 -8.73 7.75
N LEU A 79 2.14 -8.07 8.86
CA LEU A 79 2.88 -8.13 10.12
C LEU A 79 2.96 -9.56 10.65
N ALA A 80 1.85 -10.30 10.62
CA ALA A 80 1.82 -11.69 11.08
C ALA A 80 2.70 -12.63 10.25
N GLN A 81 2.90 -12.33 8.97
CA GLN A 81 3.76 -13.10 8.06
C GLN A 81 5.24 -12.72 8.17
N ASN A 82 5.56 -11.53 8.69
CA ASN A 82 6.93 -11.02 8.80
C ASN A 82 7.20 -10.52 10.24
N PRO A 83 7.29 -11.44 11.21
CA PRO A 83 7.39 -11.16 12.66
C PRO A 83 8.74 -10.55 13.07
#